data_AF-A0A6G3QX32-F1
#
_entry.id   AF-A0A6G3QX32-F1
#
_cell.length_a   1.000
_cell.length_b   1.000
_cell.length_c   1.000
_cell.angle_alpha   90.00
_cell.angle_beta   90.00
_cell.angle_gamma   90.00
#
_symmetry.space_group_name_H-M   'P 1'
#
loop_
_entity.id
_entity.type
_entity.pdbx_description
1 polymer ?
#
loop_
_entity_poly.entity_id
_entity_poly.type
_entity_poly.pdbx_seq_one_letter_code
_entity_poly.pdbx_strand_id
1 'polypeptide(L)' 'MAPLGMVQDHVALAEIELCGDLIIAASAAEERLSLESIDEVLRVAEARAAAREPGRRGGPGRR' A
#
# COMPACT_ATOMS: atom_id res chain seq x y z
N MET A 1 16.79 21.54 -11.01
CA MET A 1 16.06 21.18 -9.78
C MET A 1 15.40 19.83 -10.03
N ALA A 2 15.76 18.82 -9.24
CA ALA A 2 15.77 17.40 -9.61
C ALA A 2 14.37 16.72 -9.70
N PRO A 3 14.22 15.61 -10.46
CA PRO A 3 12.96 14.88 -10.66
C PRO A 3 12.47 14.10 -9.43
N LEU A 4 13.12 14.27 -8.27
CA LEU A 4 12.71 13.63 -7.01
C LEU A 4 11.39 14.21 -6.49
N GLY A 5 11.07 15.48 -6.77
CA GLY A 5 9.84 16.11 -6.31
C GLY A 5 8.58 15.42 -6.84
N MET A 6 8.60 14.95 -8.09
CA MET A 6 7.43 14.32 -8.73
C MET A 6 7.10 12.97 -8.09
N VAL A 7 8.13 12.15 -7.80
CA VAL A 7 7.94 10.83 -7.16
C VAL A 7 7.51 10.98 -5.70
N GLN A 8 8.04 11.97 -4.97
CA GLN A 8 7.61 12.24 -3.60
C GLN A 8 6.17 12.78 -3.55
N ASP A 9 5.75 13.59 -4.52
CA ASP A 9 4.36 14.02 -4.67
C ASP A 9 3.42 12.82 -4.86
N HIS A 10 3.78 11.85 -5.72
CA HIS A 10 2.95 10.66 -5.94
C HIS A 10 2.82 9.78 -4.69
N VAL A 11 3.90 9.62 -3.90
CA VAL A 11 3.86 8.87 -2.64
C VAL A 11 3.02 9.61 -1.59
N ALA A 12 3.23 10.92 -1.45
CA ALA A 12 2.46 11.74 -0.52
C ALA A 12 0.96 11.76 -0.86
N LEU A 13 0.62 11.87 -2.15
CA LEU A 13 -0.76 11.80 -2.62
C LEU A 13 -1.39 10.43 -2.32
N ALA A 14 -0.67 9.34 -2.57
CA ALA A 14 -1.15 7.99 -2.25
C ALA A 14 -1.38 7.81 -0.73
N GLU A 15 -0.51 8.38 0.12
CA GLU A 15 -0.69 8.34 1.58
C GLU A 15 -1.89 9.18 2.05
N ILE A 16 -2.12 10.33 1.41
CA ILE A 16 -3.28 11.19 1.70
C ILE A 16 -4.58 10.48 1.32
N GLU A 17 -4.66 9.87 0.14
CA GLU A 17 -5.82 9.08 -0.30
C GLU A 17 -6.11 7.94 0.68
N LEU A 18 -5.06 7.19 1.06
CA LEU A 18 -5.15 6.10 2.03
C LEU A 18 -5.64 6.56 3.42
N CYS A 19 -5.14 7.70 3.90
CA CYS A 19 -5.64 8.29 5.15
C CYS A 19 -7.10 8.71 5.03
N GLY A 20 -7.52 9.24 3.87
CA GLY A 20 -8.91 9.58 3.59
C GLY A 20 -9.83 8.36 3.72
N ASP A 21 -9.45 7.24 3.11
CA ASP A 21 -10.22 5.98 3.18
C ASP A 21 -10.34 5.46 4.62
N LEU A 22 -9.26 5.54 5.41
CA LEU A 22 -9.29 5.19 6.84
C LEU A 22 -10.20 6.10 7.67
N ILE A 23 -10.23 7.40 7.38
CA ILE A 23 -11.12 8.35 8.07
C ILE A 23 -12.58 8.02 7.77
N ILE A 24 -12.90 7.71 6.51
CA ILE A 24 -14.26 7.33 6.11
C ILE A 24 -14.67 6.04 6.81
N ALA A 25 -13.82 5.01 6.78
CA ALA A 25 -14.08 3.75 7.46
C ALA A 25 -14.28 3.94 8.98
N ALA A 26 -13.44 4.77 9.62
CA ALA A 26 -13.55 5.07 11.04
C ALA A 26 -14.83 5.87 11.37
N SER A 27 -15.25 6.77 10.47
CA SER A 27 -16.46 7.57 10.67
C SER A 27 -17.75 6.78 10.44
N ALA A 28 -17.68 5.75 9.59
CA ALA A 28 -18.79 4.82 9.35
C ALA A 28 -18.90 3.74 10.43
N ALA A 29 -17.82 3.46 11.16
CA ALA A 29 -17.82 2.53 12.27
C ALA A 29 -18.51 3.15 13.50
N GLU A 30 -19.34 2.37 14.18
CA GLU A 30 -19.96 2.80 15.44
C GLU A 30 -18.94 2.86 16.60
N GLU A 31 -17.84 2.13 16.45
CA GLU A 31 -16.81 1.91 17.45
C GLU A 31 -15.41 2.09 16.83
N ARG A 32 -14.35 2.02 17.65
CA ARG A 32 -12.98 2.06 17.11
C ARG A 32 -12.72 0.88 16.19
N LEU A 33 -12.14 1.16 15.02
CA LEU A 33 -11.76 0.13 14.06
C LEU A 33 -10.86 -0.92 14.71
N SER A 34 -11.17 -2.18 14.41
CA SER A 34 -10.31 -3.31 14.75
C SER A 34 -9.07 -3.33 13.85
N LEU A 35 -8.01 -4.00 14.30
CA LEU A 35 -6.80 -4.17 13.49
C LEU A 35 -7.08 -4.94 12.20
N GLU A 36 -7.99 -5.91 12.23
CA GLU A 36 -8.39 -6.68 11.05
C GLU A 36 -9.10 -5.80 10.01
N SER A 37 -10.00 -4.92 10.46
CA SER A 37 -10.70 -3.95 9.60
C SER A 37 -9.73 -2.90 9.03
N ILE A 38 -8.72 -2.48 9.80
CA ILE A 38 -7.67 -1.58 9.31
C ILE A 38 -6.84 -2.28 8.22
N ASP A 39 -6.43 -3.54 8.44
CA ASP A 39 -5.66 -4.31 7.46
C ASP A 39 -6.44 -4.55 6.16
N GLU A 40 -7.77 -4.70 6.26
CA GLU A 40 -8.68 -4.81 5.11
C GLU A 40 -8.73 -3.51 4.30
N VAL A 41 -8.96 -2.36 4.95
CA VAL A 41 -8.95 -1.03 4.29
C VAL A 41 -7.60 -0.74 3.66
N LEU A 42 -6.51 -1.11 4.35
CA LEU A 42 -5.14 -0.95 3.86
C LEU A 42 -4.72 -2.01 2.83
N ARG A 43 -5.55 -3.01 2.56
CA ARG A 43 -5.26 -4.15 1.66
C ARG A 43 -3.91 -4.80 1.94
N VAL A 44 -3.55 -4.93 3.22
CA VAL A 44 -2.21 -5.38 3.66
C VAL A 44 -1.91 -6.79 3.13
N ALA A 45 -2.91 -7.65 3.04
CA ALA A 45 -2.76 -8.99 2.47
C ALA A 45 -2.36 -8.96 0.99
N GLU A 46 -2.98 -8.07 0.19
CA GLU A 46 -2.66 -7.89 -1.23
C GLU A 46 -1.24 -7.32 -1.40
N ALA A 47 -0.87 -6.32 -0.60
CA ALA A 47 0.48 -5.74 -0.61
C ALA A 47 1.55 -6.78 -0.23
N ARG A 48 1.29 -7.61 0.78
CA ARG A 48 2.18 -8.71 1.18
C ARG A 48 2.26 -9.80 0.13
N ALA A 49 1.17 -10.11 -0.56
CA ALA A 49 1.17 -11.07 -1.68
C ALA A 49 1.98 -10.54 -2.86
N ALA A 50 1.79 -9.27 -3.25
CA ALA A 50 2.56 -8.60 -4.29
C ALA A 50 4.06 -8.52 -3.95
N ALA A 51 4.41 -8.30 -2.69
CA ALA A 51 5.81 -8.31 -2.24
C ALA A 51 6.44 -9.72 -2.22
N ARG A 52 5.61 -10.78 -2.17
CA ARG A 52 6.04 -12.18 -2.18
C ARG A 52 6.19 -12.76 -3.59
N GLU A 53 5.65 -12.09 -4.61
CA GLU A 53 5.88 -12.44 -6.01
C GLU A 53 7.38 -12.28 -6.33
N PRO A 54 8.12 -13.38 -6.56
CA PRO A 54 9.55 -13.29 -6.84
C PRO A 54 9.74 -12.77 -8.26
N GLY A 55 10.10 -11.49 -8.38
CA GLY A 55 10.63 -10.94 -9.62
C GLY A 55 11.93 -11.65 -10.04
N ARG A 56 11.82 -12.65 -10.92
CA ARG A 56 12.78 -12.99 -11.98
C ARG A 56 14.26 -13.18 -11.58
N ARG A 57 14.55 -13.95 -10.53
CA ARG A 57 15.91 -14.50 -10.31
C ARG A 57 16.06 -15.91 -10.90
N GLY A 58 15.81 -16.02 -12.21
CA GLY A 58 16.09 -17.21 -13.01
C GLY A 58 16.87 -16.79 -14.25
N GLY A 59 18.14 -16.42 -14.09
CA GLY A 59 19.04 -16.23 -15.23
C GLY A 59 19.20 -17.59 -15.94
N PRO A 60 19.20 -17.66 -17.28
CA PRO A 60 19.40 -18.92 -17.96
C PRO A 60 20.81 -19.41 -17.63
N GLY A 61 20.89 -20.53 -16.91
CA GLY A 61 22.13 -21.25 -16.65
C GLY A 61 22.76 -21.60 -17.99
N ARG A 62 23.91 -21.01 -18.26
CA ARG A 62 24.67 -21.21 -19.49
C ARG A 62 25.43 -22.52 -19.30
N ARG A 63 24.82 -23.61 -19.76
CA ARG A 63 25.44 -24.92 -19.87
C ARG A 63 26.33 -24.97 -21.11
#